data_AF-A0A527XAT6-F1
#
_entry.id   AF-A0A527XAT6-F1
#
_cell.length_a   1.000
_cell.length_b   1.000
_cell.length_c   1.000
_cell.angle_alpha   90.00
_cell.angle_beta   90.00
_cell.angle_gamma   90.00
#
_symmetry.space_group_name_H-M   'P 1'
#
loop_
_entity.id
_entity.type
_entity.pdbx_description
1 polymer ?
#
loop_
_entity_poly.entity_id
_entity_poly.type
_entity_poly.pdbx_seq_one_letter_code
_entity_poly.pdbx_strand_id
1 'polypeptide(L)' 'MDVLDEAATKSKDDADIRVGRRVRALRLERNLSLADLAAKAGISIGALSQIERGMSSLRVKV' A
#
# COMPACT_ATOMS: atom_id res chain seq x y z
N MET A 1 13.29 29.95 5.64
CA MET A 1 11.88 29.53 5.79
C MET A 1 11.52 28.88 4.46
N ASP A 2 11.99 27.65 4.28
CA ASP A 2 12.01 26.98 2.97
C ASP A 2 10.64 26.38 2.66
N VAL A 3 9.93 26.98 1.71
CA VAL A 3 8.55 26.64 1.32
C VAL A 3 8.48 25.99 -0.07
N LEU A 4 9.46 25.16 -0.44
CA LEU A 4 9.59 24.65 -1.82
C LEU A 4 9.48 23.12 -2.00
N ASP A 5 8.90 22.35 -1.07
CA ASP A 5 8.87 20.87 -1.21
C ASP A 5 7.52 20.17 -0.94
N GLU A 6 6.39 20.88 -0.94
CA GLU A 6 5.07 20.28 -0.67
C GLU A 6 4.39 19.58 -1.87
N ALA A 7 4.89 19.80 -3.08
CA ALA A 7 4.24 19.27 -4.29
C ALA A 7 4.72 17.85 -4.68
N ALA A 8 5.96 17.47 -4.33
CA ALA A 8 6.55 16.18 -4.71
C ALA A 8 6.09 15.00 -3.83
N THR A 9 5.60 15.28 -2.62
CA THR A 9 5.14 14.27 -1.66
C THR A 9 3.71 13.79 -1.97
N LYS A 10 2.79 14.71 -2.30
CA LYS A 10 1.38 14.41 -2.62
C LYS A 10 1.18 13.38 -3.73
N SER A 11 2.03 13.40 -4.76
CA SER A 11 1.86 12.50 -5.92
C SER A 11 2.23 11.03 -5.64
N LYS A 12 3.17 10.78 -4.71
CA LYS A 12 3.52 9.41 -4.29
C LYS A 12 2.39 8.82 -3.45
N ASP A 13 1.86 9.59 -2.51
CA ASP A 13 0.77 9.16 -1.64
C ASP A 13 -0.47 8.80 -2.47
N ASP A 14 -0.83 9.58 -3.49
CA ASP A 14 -1.99 9.28 -4.34
C ASP A 14 -1.85 7.95 -5.11
N ALA A 15 -0.65 7.65 -5.62
CA ALA A 15 -0.38 6.39 -6.30
C ALA A 15 -0.41 5.21 -5.32
N ASP A 16 0.25 5.35 -4.17
CA ASP A 16 0.31 4.33 -3.13
C ASP A 16 -1.08 4.06 -2.53
N ILE A 17 -1.90 5.09 -2.34
CA ILE A 17 -3.31 4.96 -1.92
C ILE A 17 -4.14 4.22 -2.97
N ARG A 18 -3.98 4.52 -4.27
CA ARG A 18 -4.71 3.81 -5.34
C ARG A 18 -4.33 2.34 -5.39
N VAL A 19 -3.04 2.03 -5.30
CA VAL A 19 -2.54 0.65 -5.27
C VAL A 19 -3.05 -0.07 -4.03
N GLY A 20 -2.93 0.54 -2.85
CA GLY A 20 -3.43 0.00 -1.58
C GLY A 20 -4.92 -0.35 -1.62
N ARG A 21 -5.75 0.56 -2.15
CA ARG A 21 -7.18 0.31 -2.35
C ARG A 21 -7.43 -0.87 -3.30
N ARG A 22 -6.66 -0.97 -4.39
CA ARG A 22 -6.84 -2.08 -5.34
C ARG A 22 -6.43 -3.42 -4.73
N VAL A 23 -5.34 -3.46 -3.97
CA VAL A 23 -4.90 -4.65 -3.22
C VAL A 23 -6.00 -5.10 -2.26
N ARG A 24 -6.58 -4.16 -1.50
CA ARG A 24 -7.70 -4.45 -0.58
C ARG A 24 -8.92 -5.02 -1.32
N ALA A 25 -9.31 -4.43 -2.45
CA ALA A 25 -10.42 -4.93 -3.25
C ALA A 25 -10.17 -6.37 -3.73
N LEU A 26 -9.00 -6.63 -4.30
CA LEU A 26 -8.60 -7.97 -4.77
C LEU A 26 -8.51 -9.00 -3.64
N ARG A 27 -8.16 -8.56 -2.42
CA ARG A 27 -8.14 -9.41 -1.22
C ARG A 27 -9.55 -9.84 -0.84
N LEU A 28 -10.48 -8.89 -0.80
CA LEU A 28 -11.90 -9.13 -0.46
C LEU A 28 -12.62 -9.94 -1.54
N GLU A 29 -12.38 -9.66 -2.83
CA GLU A 29 -12.89 -10.45 -3.96
C GLU A 29 -12.48 -11.94 -3.87
N ARG A 30 -11.30 -12.21 -3.29
CA ARG A 30 -10.80 -13.58 -3.05
C ARG A 30 -11.15 -14.15 -1.68
N ASN A 31 -11.97 -13.46 -0.86
CA ASN A 31 -12.30 -13.84 0.51
C ASN A 31 -11.06 -14.13 1.39
N LEU A 32 -9.95 -13.42 1.15
CA LEU A 32 -8.71 -13.60 1.93
C LEU A 32 -8.71 -12.65 3.13
N SER A 33 -8.29 -13.14 4.29
CA SER A 33 -7.98 -12.26 5.41
C SER A 33 -6.67 -11.49 5.15
N LEU A 34 -6.43 -10.44 5.93
CA LEU A 34 -5.14 -9.75 5.90
C LEU A 34 -3.98 -10.71 6.22
N ALA A 35 -4.19 -11.66 7.15
CA ALA A 35 -3.20 -12.67 7.49
C ALA A 35 -2.89 -13.59 6.31
N ASP A 36 -3.93 -14.06 5.60
CA ASP A 36 -3.77 -15.00 4.48
C ASP A 36 -3.02 -14.35 3.31
N LEU A 37 -3.37 -13.11 2.97
CA LEU A 37 -2.70 -12.39 1.89
C LEU A 37 -1.26 -12.03 2.27
N ALA A 38 -1.03 -11.61 3.52
CA ALA A 38 0.31 -11.29 4.01
C ALA A 38 1.23 -12.52 3.98
N ALA A 39 0.73 -13.67 4.43
CA ALA A 39 1.44 -14.94 4.37
C ALA A 39 1.76 -15.36 2.93
N LYS A 40 0.80 -15.26 2.01
CA LYS A 40 0.99 -15.56 0.59
C LYS A 40 1.99 -14.61 -0.10
N ALA A 41 2.01 -13.35 0.31
CA ALA A 41 2.92 -12.33 -0.21
C ALA A 41 4.30 -12.34 0.48
N GLY A 42 4.49 -13.14 1.53
CA GLY A 42 5.74 -13.20 2.28
C GLY A 42 6.07 -11.92 3.05
N ILE A 43 5.05 -11.14 3.44
CA ILE A 43 5.20 -9.89 4.19
C ILE A 43 4.46 -9.96 5.52
N SER A 44 4.76 -9.02 6.43
CA SER A 44 4.02 -8.93 7.69
C SER A 44 2.62 -8.38 7.48
N ILE A 45 1.67 -8.79 8.34
CA ILE A 45 0.30 -8.26 8.37
C ILE A 45 0.31 -6.74 8.55
N GLY A 46 1.20 -6.25 9.42
CA GLY A 46 1.40 -4.82 9.65
C GLY A 46 1.83 -4.09 8.38
N ALA A 47 2.79 -4.63 7.62
CA ALA A 47 3.19 -4.06 6.35
C ALA A 47 2.02 -4.01 5.38
N LEU A 48 1.30 -5.13 5.18
CA LEU A 48 0.13 -5.19 4.30
C LEU A 48 -0.94 -4.15 4.70
N SER A 49 -1.18 -3.97 6.00
CA SER A 49 -2.12 -2.97 6.51
C SER A 49 -1.69 -1.53 6.21
N GLN A 50 -0.39 -1.22 6.27
CA GLN A 50 0.13 0.10 5.89
C GLN A 50 -0.01 0.34 4.38
N ILE A 51 0.24 -0.69 3.57
CA ILE A 51 0.08 -0.66 2.11
C ILE A 51 -1.39 -0.43 1.73
N GLU A 52 -2.35 -1.17 2.32
CA GLU A 52 -3.78 -0.98 2.03
C GLU A 52 -4.28 0.43 2.35
N ARG A 53 -3.60 1.15 3.25
CA ARG A 53 -3.89 2.53 3.65
C ARG A 53 -3.09 3.58 2.87
N GLY A 54 -2.22 3.16 1.96
CA GLY A 54 -1.35 4.05 1.19
C GLY A 54 -0.24 4.71 2.02
N MET A 55 0.07 4.17 3.21
CA MET A 55 1.13 4.69 4.09
C MET A 55 2.50 4.05 3.82
N SER A 56 2.59 3.14 2.85
CA SER A 56 3.84 2.46 2.51
C SER A 56 3.89 2.16 1.02
N SER A 57 4.96 2.62 0.37
CA SER A 57 5.25 2.33 -1.03
C SER A 57 5.63 0.86 -1.20
N LEU A 58 4.85 0.11 -1.97
CA LEU A 58 5.18 -1.28 -2.30
C LEU A 58 6.24 -1.29 -3.42
N ARG A 59 7.49 -1.62 -3.09
CA ARG A 59 8.55 -1.75 -4.10
C ARG A 59 8.49 -3.16 -4.70
N VAL A 60 7.97 -3.26 -5.92
CA VAL A 60 8.07 -4.50 -6.70
C VAL A 60 9.52 -4.64 -7.15
N LYS A 61 10.20 -5.69 -6.67
CA LYS A 61 11.48 -6.12 -7.25
C LYS A 61 11.15 -6.93 -8.50
N VAL A 62 11.55 -6.41 -9.66
CA VAL A 62 11.57 -7.15 -10.92
C VAL A 62 12.92 -7.83 -11.12
#